data_AF-A0A4P9WSU8-F1
#
_entry.id   AF-A0A4P9WSU8-F1
#
_cell.length_a   1.000
_cell.length_b   1.000
_cell.length_c   1.000
_cell.angle_alpha   90.00
_cell.angle_beta   90.00
_cell.angle_gamma   90.00
#
_symmetry.space_group_name_H-M   'P 1'
#
loop_
_entity.id
_entity.type
_entity.pdbx_description
1 polymer ?
#
loop_
_entity_poly.entity_id
_entity_poly.type
_entity_poly.pdbx_seq_one_letter_code
_entity_poly.pdbx_strand_id
1 'polypeptide(L)'
;MQGSNGDTQSSSEEWLLLRVGAIPRNSLGWFRCGVGFYNKKDYSKSIECFEKAVTLDPMNYNAFQIMARACIAVNRKEDAIAALKQSVILDNPSDWQLLVELTSNRE
;
A
#
# COMPACT_ATOMS: atom_id res chain seq x y z
N MET A 1 -4.84 32.48 -11.83
CA MET A 1 -3.56 32.04 -12.43
C MET A 1 -3.31 30.61 -11.97
N GLN A 2 -3.27 29.67 -12.93
CA GLN A 2 -2.61 28.34 -12.89
C GLN A 2 -3.06 27.37 -11.76
N GLY A 3 -3.51 26.16 -12.02
CA GLY A 3 -3.45 25.37 -13.24
C GLY A 3 -4.34 24.14 -13.15
N SER A 4 -4.52 23.56 -14.34
CA SER A 4 -5.14 22.29 -14.66
C SER A 4 -4.70 21.14 -13.77
N ASN A 5 -5.61 20.18 -13.57
CA ASN A 5 -5.44 18.71 -13.59
C ASN A 5 -6.58 18.13 -12.73
N GLY A 6 -7.66 17.62 -13.32
CA GLY A 6 -7.63 16.32 -14.00
C GLY A 6 -7.72 15.24 -12.92
N ASP A 7 -8.94 14.81 -12.61
CA ASP A 7 -9.28 13.57 -11.88
C ASP A 7 -8.24 13.05 -10.86
N THR A 8 -8.13 13.70 -9.70
CA THR A 8 -7.38 13.15 -8.57
C THR A 8 -8.37 12.56 -7.55
N GLN A 9 -8.41 11.23 -7.47
CA GLN A 9 -8.96 10.53 -6.30
C GLN A 9 -8.48 11.24 -5.02
N SER A 10 -9.41 11.65 -4.15
CA SER A 10 -9.07 12.29 -2.86
C SER A 10 -8.02 11.45 -2.14
N SER A 11 -6.89 12.06 -1.77
CA SER A 11 -5.80 11.36 -1.12
C SER A 11 -6.29 10.73 0.19
N SER A 12 -5.66 9.63 0.59
CA SER A 12 -5.92 8.99 1.87
C SER A 12 -5.78 9.97 3.06
N GLU A 13 -4.85 10.92 2.98
CA GLU A 13 -4.65 11.99 3.96
C GLU A 13 -5.87 12.92 4.07
N GLU A 14 -6.38 13.38 2.93
CA GLU A 14 -7.55 14.28 2.88
C GLU A 14 -8.80 13.59 3.42
N TRP A 15 -9.00 12.32 3.07
CA TRP A 15 -10.11 11.53 3.61
C TRP A 15 -10.03 11.41 5.14
N LEU A 16 -8.83 11.14 5.67
CA LEU A 16 -8.61 11.02 7.11
C LEU A 16 -8.84 12.36 7.81
N LEU A 17 -8.38 13.47 7.24
CA LEU A 17 -8.63 14.79 7.80
C LEU A 17 -10.13 15.13 7.81
N LEU A 18 -10.86 14.86 6.72
CA LEU A 18 -12.29 15.19 6.60
C LEU A 18 -13.20 14.29 7.43
N ARG A 19 -12.88 12.99 7.53
CA ARG A 19 -13.76 12.00 8.18
C ARG A 19 -13.35 11.63 9.60
N VAL A 20 -12.05 11.61 9.88
CA VAL A 20 -11.50 11.24 11.20
C VAL A 20 -11.07 12.48 11.98
N GLY A 21 -10.75 13.59 11.31
CA GLY A 21 -10.27 14.82 11.95
C GLY A 21 -8.82 14.73 12.44
N ALA A 22 -8.10 13.66 12.09
CA ALA A 22 -6.72 13.44 12.51
C ALA A 22 -5.96 12.61 11.47
N ILE A 23 -4.67 12.95 11.31
CA ILE A 23 -3.74 12.22 10.43
C ILE A 23 -2.82 11.36 11.31
N PRO A 24 -2.59 10.08 10.94
CA PRO A 24 -1.64 9.23 11.64
C PRO A 24 -0.22 9.82 11.64
N ARG A 25 0.47 9.74 12.78
CA ARG A 25 1.83 10.27 12.95
C ARG A 25 2.93 9.22 12.93
N ASN A 26 2.58 7.94 13.00
CA ASN A 26 3.52 6.84 13.07
C ASN A 26 3.16 5.76 12.04
N SER A 27 4.12 4.88 11.74
CA SER A 27 3.91 3.79 10.78
C SER A 27 2.71 2.91 11.15
N LEU A 28 2.56 2.56 12.43
CA LEU A 28 1.45 1.72 12.89
C LEU A 28 0.07 2.34 12.61
N GLY A 29 -0.08 3.64 12.79
CA GLY A 29 -1.34 4.34 12.51
C GLY A 29 -1.66 4.33 11.02
N TRP A 30 -0.66 4.63 10.18
CA TRP A 30 -0.77 4.54 8.72
C TRP A 30 -1.10 3.13 8.24
N PHE A 31 -0.44 2.12 8.80
CA PHE A 31 -0.72 0.72 8.53
C PHE A 31 -2.17 0.35 8.88
N ARG A 32 -2.67 0.75 10.06
CA ARG A 32 -4.05 0.51 10.47
C ARG A 32 -5.07 1.20 9.55
N CYS A 33 -4.78 2.43 9.13
CA CYS A 33 -5.59 3.13 8.13
C CYS A 33 -5.59 2.39 6.79
N GLY A 34 -4.42 1.94 6.32
CA GLY A 34 -4.27 1.17 5.09
C GLY A 34 -5.07 -0.13 5.12
N VAL A 35 -5.03 -0.87 6.24
CA VAL A 35 -5.86 -2.07 6.45
C VAL A 35 -7.36 -1.71 6.45
N GLY A 36 -7.73 -0.59 7.06
CA GLY A 36 -9.11 -0.10 7.04
C GLY A 36 -9.62 0.16 5.62
N PHE A 37 -8.82 0.82 4.78
CA PHE A 37 -9.15 1.05 3.37
C PHE A 37 -9.14 -0.25 2.55
N TYR A 38 -8.20 -1.16 2.83
CA TYR A 38 -8.13 -2.49 2.20
C TYR A 38 -9.43 -3.28 2.43
N ASN A 39 -9.92 -3.29 3.68
CA ASN A 39 -11.17 -3.95 4.05
C ASN A 39 -12.39 -3.30 3.39
N LYS A 40 -12.33 -1.99 3.13
CA LYS A 40 -13.33 -1.26 2.33
C LYS A 40 -13.19 -1.47 0.82
N LYS A 41 -12.20 -2.26 0.37
CA LYS A 41 -11.83 -2.47 -1.03
C LYS A 41 -11.42 -1.18 -1.75
N ASP A 42 -11.11 -0.12 -1.02
CA ASP A 42 -10.50 1.10 -1.58
C ASP A 42 -8.99 0.89 -1.63
N TYR A 43 -8.57 0.03 -2.56
CA TYR A 43 -7.18 -0.39 -2.69
C TYR A 43 -6.25 0.76 -3.04
N SER A 44 -6.71 1.77 -3.79
CA SER A 44 -5.90 2.95 -4.11
C SER A 44 -5.48 3.72 -2.84
N LYS A 45 -6.42 4.09 -1.96
CA LYS A 45 -6.10 4.76 -0.70
C LYS A 45 -5.36 3.86 0.28
N SER A 46 -5.65 2.55 0.22
CA SER A 46 -4.94 1.55 1.01
C SER A 46 -3.46 1.54 0.68
N ILE A 47 -3.10 1.55 -0.61
CA ILE A 47 -1.71 1.60 -1.08
C ILE A 47 -1.04 2.89 -0.59
N GLU A 48 -1.66 4.07 -0.76
CA GLU A 48 -1.09 5.33 -0.26
C GLU A 48 -0.79 5.28 1.26
N CYS A 49 -1.72 4.73 2.05
CA CYS A 49 -1.51 4.57 3.48
C CYS A 49 -0.34 3.62 3.80
N PHE A 50 -0.21 2.52 3.06
CA PHE A 50 0.90 1.58 3.25
C PHE A 50 2.23 2.18 2.80
N GLU A 51 2.26 2.95 1.71
CA GLU A 51 3.46 3.67 1.26
C GLU A 51 3.96 4.63 2.35
N LYS A 52 3.06 5.35 3.01
CA LYS A 52 3.41 6.20 4.17
C LYS A 52 3.90 5.36 5.35
N ALA A 53 3.26 4.22 5.62
CA ALA A 53 3.66 3.32 6.70
C ALA A 53 5.08 2.79 6.50
N VAL A 54 5.43 2.31 5.31
CA VAL A 54 6.77 1.76 5.00
C VAL A 54 7.83 2.87 4.87
N THR A 55 7.43 4.10 4.53
CA THR A 55 8.34 5.25 4.55
C THR A 55 8.75 5.60 5.99
N LEU A 56 7.82 5.47 6.95
CA LEU A 56 8.09 5.75 8.37
C LEU A 56 8.76 4.58 9.10
N ASP A 57 8.45 3.35 8.69
CA ASP A 57 9.07 2.14 9.20
C ASP A 57 9.34 1.16 8.05
N PRO A 58 10.56 1.19 7.47
CA PRO A 58 10.94 0.32 6.37
C PRO A 58 11.12 -1.14 6.81
N MET A 59 11.02 -1.47 8.10
CA MET A 59 11.13 -2.85 8.59
C MET A 59 9.76 -3.53 8.73
N ASN A 60 8.67 -2.84 8.39
CA ASN A 60 7.32 -3.38 8.51
C ASN A 60 6.96 -4.28 7.32
N TYR A 61 7.41 -5.53 7.34
CA TYR A 61 7.10 -6.53 6.30
C TYR A 61 5.58 -6.75 6.12
N ASN A 62 4.78 -6.62 7.19
CA ASN A 62 3.32 -6.74 7.11
C ASN A 62 2.71 -5.65 6.22
N ALA A 63 3.23 -4.42 6.29
CA ALA A 63 2.79 -3.33 5.42
C ALA A 63 3.13 -3.63 3.96
N PHE A 64 4.35 -4.11 3.66
CA PHE A 64 4.74 -4.51 2.31
C PHE A 64 3.88 -5.65 1.75
N GLN A 65 3.59 -6.67 2.56
CA GLN A 65 2.76 -7.81 2.16
C GLN A 65 1.34 -7.37 1.76
N ILE A 66 0.67 -6.59 2.61
CA ILE A 66 -0.71 -6.17 2.34
C ILE A 66 -0.74 -5.14 1.21
N MET A 67 0.27 -4.26 1.12
CA MET A 67 0.44 -3.36 -0.01
C MET A 67 0.55 -4.12 -1.32
N ALA A 68 1.33 -5.20 -1.36
CA ALA A 68 1.45 -6.02 -2.57
C ALA A 68 0.10 -6.61 -3.00
N ARG A 69 -0.69 -7.14 -2.06
CA ARG A 69 -2.04 -7.66 -2.34
C ARG A 69 -2.96 -6.56 -2.84
N ALA A 70 -2.90 -5.36 -2.26
CA ALA A 70 -3.65 -4.21 -2.73
C ALA A 70 -3.24 -3.80 -4.15
N CYS A 71 -1.94 -3.80 -4.46
CA CYS A 71 -1.39 -3.55 -5.78
C CYS A 71 -1.87 -4.57 -6.82
N ILE A 72 -1.91 -5.87 -6.48
CA ILE A 72 -2.48 -6.92 -7.33
C ILE A 72 -3.95 -6.62 -7.63
N ALA A 73 -4.73 -6.21 -6.62
CA ALA A 73 -6.16 -5.93 -6.77
C ALA A 73 -6.45 -4.73 -7.69
N VAL A 74 -5.53 -3.77 -7.82
CA VAL A 74 -5.63 -2.65 -8.77
C VAL A 74 -4.84 -2.88 -10.07
N ASN A 75 -4.41 -4.13 -10.32
CA ASN A 75 -3.64 -4.52 -11.50
C ASN A 75 -2.28 -3.79 -11.65
N ARG A 76 -1.71 -3.29 -10.55
CA ARG A 76 -0.34 -2.72 -10.47
C ARG A 76 0.65 -3.83 -10.10
N LYS A 77 0.86 -4.77 -11.03
CA LYS A 77 1.65 -5.99 -10.79
C LYS A 77 3.12 -5.69 -10.52
N GLU A 78 3.70 -4.69 -11.18
CA GLU A 78 5.09 -4.25 -11.00
C GLU A 78 5.36 -3.80 -9.56
N ASP A 79 4.47 -2.97 -9.02
CA ASP A 79 4.57 -2.44 -7.66
C ASP A 79 4.34 -3.53 -6.62
N ALA A 80 3.43 -4.48 -6.91
CA ALA A 80 3.24 -5.65 -6.07
C ALA A 80 4.52 -6.50 -5.97
N ILE A 81 5.20 -6.74 -7.10
CA ILE A 81 6.47 -7.47 -7.14
C ILE A 81 7.55 -6.73 -6.34
N ALA A 82 7.65 -5.40 -6.47
CA ALA A 82 8.61 -4.60 -5.71
C ALA A 82 8.36 -4.68 -4.20
N ALA A 83 7.10 -4.57 -3.78
CA ALA A 83 6.70 -4.70 -2.39
C ALA A 83 6.98 -6.09 -1.81
N LEU A 84 6.66 -7.16 -2.55
CA LEU A 84 6.95 -8.54 -2.12
C LEU A 84 8.46 -8.80 -1.99
N LYS A 85 9.28 -8.26 -2.90
CA LYS A 85 10.74 -8.36 -2.78
C LYS A 85 11.24 -7.75 -1.47
N GLN A 86 10.73 -6.58 -1.09
CA GLN A 86 11.08 -5.97 0.20
C GLN A 86 10.59 -6.83 1.38
N SER A 87 9.36 -7.34 1.33
CA SER A 87 8.83 -8.22 2.37
C SER A 87 9.66 -9.50 2.56
N VAL A 88 10.11 -10.12 1.47
CA VAL A 88 10.97 -11.32 1.50
C VAL A 88 12.35 -11.01 2.07
N ILE A 89 12.94 -9.85 1.73
CA ILE A 89 14.22 -9.40 2.30
C ILE A 89 14.10 -9.21 3.83
N LEU A 90 12.93 -8.81 4.32
CA LEU A 90 12.63 -8.58 5.74
C LEU A 90 12.20 -9.85 6.50
N ASP A 91 12.57 -11.03 6.00
CA ASP A 91 12.28 -12.34 6.62
C ASP A 91 10.79 -12.71 6.71
N ASN A 92 9.98 -12.36 5.69
CA ASN A 92 8.67 -13.01 5.50
C ASN A 92 8.75 -14.17 4.48
N PRO A 93 9.09 -15.40 4.92
CA PRO A 93 9.21 -16.56 4.05
C PRO A 93 7.86 -17.07 3.50
N SER A 94 6.74 -16.41 3.77
CA SER A 94 5.47 -16.74 3.09
C SER A 94 5.28 -15.97 1.79
N ASP A 95 6.01 -14.86 1.60
CA ASP A 95 5.81 -13.98 0.45
C ASP A 95 6.63 -14.37 -0.79
N TRP A 96 7.63 -15.26 -0.65
CA TRP A 96 8.40 -15.74 -1.81
C TRP A 96 7.52 -16.56 -2.78
N GLN A 97 6.53 -17.29 -2.27
CA GLN A 97 5.61 -18.08 -3.11
C GLN A 97 4.78 -17.16 -4.01
N LEU A 98 4.18 -16.12 -3.42
CA LEU A 98 3.40 -15.13 -4.15
C LEU A 98 4.27 -14.35 -5.13
N LEU A 99 5.53 -14.04 -4.75
CA LEU A 99 6.49 -13.41 -5.65
C LEU A 99 6.77 -14.30 -6.88
N VAL A 100 7.06 -15.59 -6.66
CA VAL A 100 7.31 -16.55 -7.75
C VAL A 100 6.08 -16.65 -8.66
N GLU A 101 4.89 -16.83 -8.11
CA GLU A 101 3.63 -16.93 -8.88
C GLU A 101 3.41 -15.71 -9.80
N LEU A 102 3.62 -14.49 -9.28
CA LEU A 102 3.48 -13.29 -10.08
C LEU A 102 4.55 -13.18 -11.16
N THR A 103 5.77 -13.64 -10.90
CA THR A 103 6.87 -13.60 -11.88
C THR A 103 6.83 -14.72 -12.91
N SER A 104 6.30 -15.89 -12.57
CA SER A 104 6.15 -17.04 -13.48
C SER A 104 5.02 -16.83 -14.49
N ASN A 105 3.94 -16.13 -14.09
CA ASN A 105 2.88 -15.70 -15.01
C ASN A 105 3.29 -14.50 -15.91
N ARG A 106 4.55 -14.43 -16.35
CA ARG A 106 5.07 -13.45 -17.34
C ARG A 106 5.45 -14.10 -18.68
N GLU A 107 4.99 -15.33 -18.91
CA GLU A 107 5.13 -16.05 -20.20
C GLU A 107 4.04 -15.66 -21.21
#